data_AF-A0A5E4ZGS0-F1
#
_entry.id   AF-A0A5E4ZGS0-F1
#
_cell.length_a   1.000
_cell.length_b   1.000
_cell.length_c   1.000
_cell.angle_alpha   90.00
_cell.angle_beta   90.00
_cell.angle_gamma   90.00
#
_symmetry.space_group_name_H-M   'P 1'
#
loop_
_entity.id
_entity.type
_entity.pdbx_description
1 polymer ?
#
loop_
_entity_poly.entity_id
_entity_poly.type
_entity_poly.pdbx_seq_one_letter_code
_entity_poly.pdbx_strand_id
1 'polypeptide(L)'
;MQYQAHSGRPSQSLSDTLVRRAQDLLQGADPDPAELVPSGIATAPLDESFGPLLALMGDAGNAAAVPGATPRPAPANDVSLARYLTRVTTVRLKLQQIAASPQPQAMARSLAQAVFQGQLSDLMQARDDAGVTAASLGQQWAGFGHALFAQPLDMAWQTILAPAAASLNASWREGIAMPFSIAFNGRYPFADTTADASFAELGRYVRPDTGLIARFVATQLAGVLVPQGERWVPNPLVPQSLRIDPAFLAALNQLSALGAQGYLRGDAGYRFELMALPAVDVTRTELVIDGRPIVYFNQRESWTPIAWPGDGLNGRASLRWHTVNAGARQAFDATGDWAFLRLLEKAQTTPLDSTRYALTWQQPGAQDLQYVLRTQTGAGPLDLLGLRGFKMPERIFAVDPSAGAHATASTPSPGAAR
;
A
#
# COMPACT_ATOMS: atom_id res chain seq x y z
N MET A 1 -2.70 27.56 -33.06
CA MET A 1 -2.56 28.00 -31.64
C MET A 1 -1.74 29.28 -31.51
N GLN A 2 -0.41 29.30 -31.68
CA GLN A 2 0.38 30.55 -31.55
C GLN A 2 -0.14 31.69 -32.43
N TYR A 3 -0.31 31.44 -33.74
CA TYR A 3 -0.87 32.41 -34.69
C TYR A 3 -2.26 32.94 -34.26
N GLN A 4 -3.10 32.09 -33.68
CA GLN A 4 -4.46 32.44 -33.24
C GLN A 4 -4.45 33.18 -31.89
N ALA A 5 -3.54 32.83 -30.98
CA ALA A 5 -3.34 33.53 -29.70
C ALA A 5 -2.86 34.97 -29.91
N HIS A 6 -2.10 35.20 -30.99
CA HIS A 6 -1.61 36.52 -31.37
C HIS A 6 -2.66 37.36 -32.14
N SER A 7 -3.83 36.78 -32.44
CA SER A 7 -4.91 37.52 -33.12
C SER A 7 -5.52 38.56 -32.17
N GLY A 8 -5.69 39.78 -32.68
CA GLY A 8 -6.14 40.92 -31.86
C GLY A 8 -5.02 41.68 -31.15
N ARG A 9 -3.75 41.28 -31.30
CA ARG A 9 -2.63 42.21 -31.01
C ARG A 9 -2.73 43.37 -31.99
N PRO A 10 -2.78 44.63 -31.52
CA PRO A 10 -2.67 45.75 -32.44
C PRO A 10 -1.31 45.61 -33.13
N SER A 11 -1.32 45.42 -34.46
CA SER A 11 -0.13 45.66 -35.25
C SER A 11 0.15 47.15 -35.15
N GLN A 12 0.90 47.58 -34.14
CA GLN A 12 1.53 48.88 -34.19
C GLN A 12 2.53 48.80 -35.34
N SER A 13 2.05 49.13 -36.54
CA SER A 13 2.94 49.29 -37.66
C SER A 13 3.88 50.42 -37.27
N LEU A 14 5.19 50.20 -37.43
CA LEU A 14 6.20 51.25 -37.23
C LEU A 14 5.79 52.55 -37.96
N SER A 15 5.09 52.40 -39.08
CA SER A 15 4.46 53.47 -39.86
C SER A 15 3.48 54.32 -39.05
N ASP A 16 2.55 53.72 -38.31
CA ASP A 16 1.58 54.46 -37.49
C ASP A 16 2.24 55.20 -36.32
N THR A 17 3.28 54.60 -35.74
CA THR A 17 4.08 55.24 -34.68
C THR A 17 4.87 56.42 -35.23
N LEU A 18 5.41 56.30 -36.45
CA LEU A 18 6.12 57.38 -37.13
C LEU A 18 5.19 58.51 -37.60
N VAL A 19 3.99 58.18 -38.10
CA VAL A 19 2.98 59.16 -38.51
C VAL A 19 2.46 59.94 -37.31
N ARG A 20 2.21 59.28 -36.18
CA ARG A 20 1.80 59.94 -34.93
C ARG A 20 2.92 60.86 -34.41
N ARG A 21 4.18 60.40 -34.45
CA ARG A 21 5.36 61.21 -34.09
C ARG A 21 5.54 62.44 -34.99
N ALA A 22 5.25 62.31 -36.28
CA ALA A 22 5.29 63.43 -37.21
C ALA A 22 4.15 64.44 -36.96
N GLN A 23 2.97 63.95 -36.57
CA GLN A 23 1.84 64.80 -36.18
C GLN A 23 2.07 65.56 -34.87
N ASP A 24 2.68 64.92 -33.86
CA ASP A 24 2.97 65.56 -32.57
C ASP A 24 4.07 66.64 -32.72
N LEU A 25 5.08 66.39 -33.56
CA LEU A 25 6.10 67.38 -33.91
C LEU A 25 5.53 68.58 -34.70
N LEU A 26 4.49 68.37 -35.50
CA LEU A 26 3.81 69.45 -36.24
C LEU A 26 2.86 70.27 -35.35
N GLN A 27 2.37 69.70 -34.25
CA GLN A 27 1.45 70.37 -33.32
C GLN A 27 2.16 71.13 -32.18
N GLY A 28 3.49 71.14 -32.15
CA GLY A 28 4.27 71.95 -31.21
C GLY A 28 4.23 71.46 -29.76
N ALA A 29 3.91 70.17 -29.55
CA ALA A 29 4.02 69.55 -28.24
C ALA A 29 5.47 69.14 -27.96
N ASP A 30 6.05 69.62 -26.85
CA ASP A 30 7.36 69.19 -26.37
C ASP A 30 7.21 67.75 -25.82
N PRO A 31 7.96 66.75 -26.31
CA PRO A 31 7.74 65.37 -25.91
C PRO A 31 8.27 65.13 -24.50
N ASP A 32 7.37 65.00 -23.52
CA ASP A 32 7.71 64.63 -22.16
C ASP A 32 8.26 63.18 -22.15
N PRO A 33 9.49 62.92 -21.68
CA PRO A 33 10.08 61.58 -21.75
C PRO A 33 9.37 60.53 -20.87
N ALA A 34 8.39 60.93 -20.07
CA ALA A 34 7.53 60.03 -19.30
C ALA A 34 6.36 59.44 -20.11
N GLU A 35 5.99 60.02 -21.27
CA GLU A 35 5.02 59.42 -22.20
C GLU A 35 5.68 58.44 -23.19
N LEU A 36 7.01 58.27 -23.13
CA LEU A 36 7.79 57.34 -23.97
C LEU A 36 7.68 55.87 -23.55
N VAL A 37 6.97 55.54 -22.48
CA VAL A 37 6.58 54.16 -22.24
C VAL A 37 5.24 53.97 -22.94
N PRO A 38 5.11 53.10 -23.96
CA PRO A 38 3.81 52.63 -24.38
C PRO A 38 3.15 51.96 -23.17
N SER A 39 2.38 52.74 -22.42
CA SER A 39 1.59 52.31 -21.28
C SER A 39 0.38 51.60 -21.85
N GLY A 40 0.64 50.36 -22.25
CA GLY A 40 -0.20 49.58 -23.12
C GLY A 40 0.64 48.60 -23.90
N ILE A 41 1.36 47.72 -23.20
CA ILE A 41 1.32 46.32 -23.66
C ILE A 41 -0.17 45.99 -23.57
N ALA A 42 -0.90 46.26 -24.65
CA ALA A 42 -2.27 45.79 -24.79
C ALA A 42 -2.12 44.28 -24.76
N THR A 43 -2.23 43.70 -23.56
CA THR A 43 -2.49 42.28 -23.36
C THR A 43 -3.58 41.97 -24.35
N ALA A 44 -3.25 41.21 -25.39
CA ALA A 44 -4.25 40.84 -26.38
C ALA A 44 -5.40 40.22 -25.59
N PRO A 45 -6.67 40.44 -25.99
CA PRO A 45 -7.80 39.86 -25.25
C PRO A 45 -7.70 38.32 -25.15
N LEU A 46 -6.91 37.70 -26.02
CA LEU A 46 -6.61 36.28 -26.04
C LEU A 46 -5.33 35.88 -25.28
N ASP A 47 -4.45 36.82 -24.91
CA ASP A 47 -3.23 36.50 -24.16
C ASP A 47 -3.55 35.92 -22.77
N GLU A 48 -4.66 36.34 -22.13
CA GLU A 48 -5.09 35.79 -20.83
C GLU A 48 -5.59 34.33 -20.97
N SER A 49 -6.31 34.02 -22.05
CA SER A 49 -6.85 32.67 -22.28
C SER A 49 -5.83 31.68 -22.83
N PHE A 50 -4.85 32.14 -23.63
CA PHE A 50 -3.78 31.33 -24.20
C PHE A 50 -2.46 31.38 -23.40
N GLY A 51 -2.38 32.24 -22.38
CA GLY A 51 -1.17 32.45 -21.57
C GLY A 51 -0.50 31.17 -21.06
N PRO A 52 -1.23 30.21 -20.48
CA PRO A 52 -0.63 28.95 -20.02
C PRO A 52 -0.05 28.09 -21.15
N LEU A 53 -0.66 28.10 -22.34
CA LEU A 53 -0.15 27.38 -23.52
C LEU A 53 1.08 28.05 -24.11
N LEU A 54 1.08 29.39 -24.19
CA LEU A 54 2.23 30.17 -24.64
C LEU A 54 3.43 29.98 -23.70
N ALA A 55 3.18 29.98 -22.38
CA ALA A 55 4.20 29.70 -21.37
C ALA A 55 4.87 28.32 -21.56
N LEU A 56 4.09 27.28 -21.83
CA LEU A 56 4.60 25.91 -22.06
C LEU A 56 5.49 25.80 -23.32
N MET A 57 5.21 26.61 -24.34
CA MET A 57 6.00 26.69 -25.57
C MET A 57 7.28 27.53 -25.41
N GLY A 58 7.55 28.06 -24.21
CA GLY A 58 8.69 28.95 -23.94
C GLY A 58 8.44 30.41 -24.31
N ASP A 59 7.18 30.77 -24.57
CA ASP A 59 6.73 32.11 -24.99
C ASP A 59 5.88 32.77 -23.89
N ALA A 60 6.16 32.45 -22.63
CA ALA A 60 5.89 33.41 -21.55
C ALA A 60 6.92 34.52 -21.78
N GLY A 61 6.52 35.56 -22.52
CA GLY A 61 7.43 36.50 -23.15
C GLY A 61 8.65 36.88 -22.30
N ASN A 62 9.75 37.24 -22.93
CA ASN A 62 9.96 38.65 -23.29
C ASN A 62 8.70 39.55 -23.20
N ALA A 63 7.97 39.54 -22.08
CA ALA A 63 7.51 40.78 -21.50
C ALA A 63 8.81 41.48 -21.14
N ALA A 64 9.26 42.36 -22.03
CA ALA A 64 10.42 43.21 -21.81
C ALA A 64 10.38 43.66 -20.36
N ALA A 65 11.48 43.41 -19.64
CA ALA A 65 11.67 43.85 -18.28
C ALA A 65 11.20 45.32 -18.19
N VAL A 66 10.06 45.54 -17.52
CA VAL A 66 9.64 46.88 -17.16
C VAL A 66 10.67 47.36 -16.15
N PRO A 67 11.41 48.45 -16.38
CA PRO A 67 12.27 49.03 -15.36
C PRO A 67 11.38 49.43 -14.18
N GLY A 68 11.46 48.71 -13.06
CA GLY A 68 10.74 49.06 -11.82
C GLY A 68 9.45 48.29 -11.52
N ALA A 69 8.99 47.36 -12.37
CA ALA A 69 7.97 46.41 -11.93
C ALA A 69 8.65 45.24 -11.21
N THR A 70 8.25 44.95 -9.98
CA THR A 70 8.65 43.69 -9.33
C THR A 70 8.29 42.54 -10.27
N PRO A 71 9.25 41.67 -10.65
CA PRO A 71 8.97 40.56 -11.55
C PRO A 71 7.81 39.78 -10.93
N ARG A 72 6.65 39.79 -11.60
CA ARG A 72 5.61 38.83 -11.25
C ARG A 72 6.27 37.47 -11.46
N PRO A 73 6.37 36.63 -10.43
CA PRO A 73 7.09 35.38 -10.58
C PRO A 73 6.42 34.65 -11.73
N ALA A 74 7.17 34.42 -12.81
CA ALA A 74 6.86 33.31 -13.69
C ALA A 74 6.61 32.13 -12.74
N PRO A 75 5.54 31.33 -12.91
CA PRO A 75 5.48 30.09 -12.17
C PRO A 75 6.81 29.40 -12.44
N ALA A 76 7.61 29.25 -11.39
CA ALA A 76 8.96 28.70 -11.42
C ALA A 76 8.88 27.20 -11.65
N ASN A 77 8.13 26.82 -12.68
CA ASN A 77 7.90 25.46 -13.08
C ASN A 77 8.73 25.29 -14.33
N ASP A 78 9.82 24.57 -14.15
CA ASP A 78 10.81 24.03 -15.09
C ASP A 78 10.17 23.09 -16.16
N VAL A 79 8.97 23.45 -16.60
CA VAL A 79 8.00 22.67 -17.38
C VAL A 79 7.98 23.26 -18.79
N SER A 80 8.80 22.69 -19.66
CA SER A 80 8.84 23.04 -21.08
C SER A 80 8.30 21.90 -21.94
N LEU A 81 7.60 22.24 -23.02
CA LEU A 81 7.14 21.27 -24.01
C LEU A 81 8.31 20.46 -24.57
N ALA A 82 9.46 21.10 -24.80
CA ALA A 82 10.66 20.45 -25.29
C ALA A 82 11.13 19.34 -24.33
N ARG A 83 11.22 19.63 -23.03
CA ARG A 83 11.61 18.65 -22.01
C ARG A 83 10.62 17.48 -21.92
N TYR A 84 9.33 17.77 -21.99
CA TYR A 84 8.29 16.74 -22.05
C TYR A 84 8.45 15.84 -23.29
N LEU A 85 8.56 16.43 -24.49
CA LEU A 85 8.71 15.66 -25.74
C LEU A 85 9.98 14.81 -25.74
N THR A 86 11.10 15.30 -25.21
CA THR A 86 12.32 14.50 -25.05
C THR A 86 12.06 13.30 -24.14
N ARG A 87 11.47 13.50 -22.95
CA ARG A 87 11.17 12.40 -22.01
C ARG A 87 10.23 11.37 -22.62
N VAL A 88 9.12 11.82 -23.24
CA VAL A 88 8.17 10.92 -23.89
C VAL A 88 8.79 10.16 -25.05
N THR A 89 9.67 10.80 -25.82
CA THR A 89 10.39 10.13 -26.90
C THR A 89 11.33 9.06 -26.35
N THR A 90 12.04 9.32 -25.24
CA THR A 90 12.85 8.31 -24.55
C THR A 90 12.00 7.12 -24.08
N VAL A 91 10.84 7.39 -23.47
CA VAL A 91 9.91 6.32 -23.05
C VAL A 91 9.44 5.51 -24.25
N ARG A 92 8.99 6.19 -25.32
CA ARG A 92 8.54 5.55 -26.55
C ARG A 92 9.63 4.68 -27.17
N LEU A 93 10.87 5.17 -27.24
CA LEU A 93 12.00 4.41 -27.78
C LEU A 93 12.28 3.16 -26.93
N LYS A 94 12.24 3.25 -25.60
CA LYS A 94 12.36 2.07 -24.71
C LYS A 94 11.23 1.06 -24.98
N LEU A 95 9.98 1.51 -25.14
CA LEU A 95 8.85 0.63 -25.46
C LEU A 95 8.95 0.01 -26.86
N GLN A 96 9.46 0.76 -27.84
CA GLN A 96 9.70 0.26 -29.20
C GLN A 96 10.83 -0.79 -29.22
N GLN A 97 11.89 -0.61 -28.43
CA GLN A 97 12.94 -1.62 -28.26
C GLN A 97 12.39 -2.91 -27.66
N ILE A 98 11.47 -2.81 -26.69
CA ILE A 98 10.78 -3.97 -26.12
C ILE A 98 9.93 -4.67 -27.20
N ALA A 99 9.13 -3.91 -27.95
CA ALA A 99 8.27 -4.44 -29.00
C ALA A 99 9.07 -5.09 -30.14
N ALA A 100 10.25 -4.57 -30.45
CA ALA A 100 11.15 -5.10 -31.48
C ALA A 100 12.07 -6.23 -30.99
N SER A 101 12.06 -6.55 -29.69
CA SER A 101 12.90 -7.61 -29.12
C SER A 101 12.41 -9.00 -29.56
N PRO A 102 13.27 -10.03 -29.58
CA PRO A 102 12.86 -11.41 -29.88
C PRO A 102 11.84 -11.99 -28.89
N GLN A 103 11.74 -11.41 -27.68
CA GLN A 103 10.81 -11.84 -26.64
C GLN A 103 10.11 -10.62 -25.98
N PRO A 104 9.21 -9.93 -26.69
CA PRO A 104 8.61 -8.68 -26.22
C PRO A 104 7.87 -8.83 -24.88
N GLN A 105 7.22 -9.97 -24.68
CA GLN A 105 6.42 -10.26 -23.48
C GLN A 105 7.30 -10.51 -22.25
N ALA A 106 8.52 -11.04 -22.41
CA ALA A 106 9.43 -11.26 -21.29
C ALA A 106 10.04 -9.94 -20.83
N MET A 107 10.45 -9.10 -21.78
CA MET A 107 11.04 -7.79 -21.50
C MET A 107 10.00 -6.78 -20.97
N ALA A 108 8.75 -6.83 -21.45
CA ALA A 108 7.65 -6.05 -20.86
C ALA A 108 7.37 -6.45 -19.40
N ARG A 109 7.45 -7.75 -19.08
CA ARG A 109 7.30 -8.25 -17.70
C ARG A 109 8.44 -7.80 -16.80
N SER A 110 9.69 -7.85 -17.25
CA SER A 110 10.84 -7.40 -16.44
C SER A 110 10.78 -5.89 -16.19
N LEU A 111 10.38 -5.09 -17.19
CA LEU A 111 10.14 -3.66 -17.02
C LEU A 111 9.07 -3.41 -15.96
N ALA A 112 7.93 -4.07 -16.07
CA ALA A 112 6.86 -3.89 -15.10
C ALA A 112 7.26 -4.37 -13.70
N GLN A 113 7.98 -5.49 -13.57
CA GLN A 113 8.57 -5.94 -12.31
C GLN A 113 9.49 -4.87 -11.71
N ALA A 114 10.39 -4.28 -12.48
CA ALA A 114 11.25 -3.21 -12.01
C ALA A 114 10.46 -1.96 -11.56
N VAL A 115 9.26 -1.70 -12.09
CA VAL A 115 8.35 -0.69 -11.53
C VAL A 115 7.85 -1.10 -10.14
N PHE A 116 7.33 -2.33 -9.99
CA PHE A 116 6.85 -2.85 -8.70
C PHE A 116 7.94 -2.96 -7.63
N GLN A 117 9.20 -3.11 -8.06
CA GLN A 117 10.38 -3.15 -7.20
C GLN A 117 10.93 -1.75 -6.89
N GLY A 118 10.35 -0.68 -7.46
CA GLY A 118 10.81 0.69 -7.25
C GLY A 118 12.07 1.08 -8.02
N GLN A 119 12.51 0.27 -9.00
CA GLN A 119 13.73 0.50 -9.78
C GLN A 119 13.52 1.42 -10.99
N LEU A 120 12.32 1.47 -11.58
CA LEU A 120 12.02 2.31 -12.74
C LEU A 120 11.49 3.70 -12.36
N SER A 121 12.41 4.51 -11.84
CA SER A 121 12.16 5.92 -11.53
C SER A 121 11.80 6.73 -12.80
N ASP A 122 12.47 6.49 -13.94
CA ASP A 122 12.30 7.30 -15.15
C ASP A 122 10.87 7.31 -15.72
N LEU A 123 10.18 6.16 -15.76
CA LEU A 123 8.83 6.06 -16.33
C LEU A 123 7.79 6.68 -15.42
N MET A 124 7.92 6.44 -14.10
CA MET A 124 7.07 7.07 -13.10
C MET A 124 7.27 8.58 -13.11
N GLN A 125 8.52 9.03 -13.16
CA GLN A 125 8.85 10.45 -13.20
C GLN A 125 8.37 11.13 -14.48
N ALA A 126 8.48 10.48 -15.66
CA ALA A 126 7.93 11.02 -16.90
C ALA A 126 6.40 11.20 -16.85
N ARG A 127 5.71 10.31 -16.15
CA ARG A 127 4.25 10.40 -15.94
C ARG A 127 3.89 11.48 -14.93
N ASP A 128 4.63 11.59 -13.84
CA ASP A 128 4.44 12.65 -12.85
C ASP A 128 4.70 14.03 -13.48
N ASP A 129 5.77 14.16 -14.26
CA ASP A 129 6.07 15.37 -15.03
C ASP A 129 4.95 15.70 -16.03
N ALA A 130 4.38 14.69 -16.68
CA ALA A 130 3.24 14.87 -17.58
C ALA A 130 1.99 15.34 -16.84
N GLY A 131 1.73 14.81 -15.63
CA GLY A 131 0.66 15.25 -14.75
C GLY A 131 0.85 16.69 -14.29
N VAL A 132 2.07 17.07 -13.89
CA VAL A 132 2.44 18.44 -13.54
C VAL A 132 2.28 19.38 -14.74
N THR A 133 2.68 18.93 -15.94
CA THR A 133 2.53 19.69 -17.19
C THR A 133 1.05 19.90 -17.55
N ALA A 134 0.21 18.88 -17.35
CA ALA A 134 -1.23 19.01 -17.55
C ALA A 134 -1.86 19.97 -16.53
N ALA A 135 -1.44 19.89 -15.27
CA ALA A 135 -1.94 20.72 -14.18
C ALA A 135 -1.49 22.18 -14.29
N SER A 136 -0.30 22.45 -14.85
CA SER A 136 0.23 23.81 -15.01
C SER A 136 -0.58 24.67 -15.99
N LEU A 137 -1.40 24.04 -16.85
CA LEU A 137 -2.29 24.75 -17.77
C LEU A 137 -3.51 25.39 -17.10
N GLY A 138 -3.76 25.08 -15.82
CA GLY A 138 -4.89 25.61 -15.05
C GLY A 138 -6.21 24.87 -15.32
N GLN A 139 -7.23 25.17 -14.51
CA GLN A 139 -8.52 24.45 -14.51
C GLN A 139 -9.27 24.55 -15.85
N GLN A 140 -9.14 25.68 -16.55
CA GLN A 140 -9.82 25.94 -17.83
C GLN A 140 -9.30 25.02 -18.95
N TRP A 141 -8.03 24.63 -18.89
CA TRP A 141 -7.38 23.74 -19.87
C TRP A 141 -7.16 22.32 -19.33
N ALA A 142 -7.70 21.98 -18.16
CA ALA A 142 -7.43 20.69 -17.50
C ALA A 142 -7.76 19.48 -18.39
N GLY A 143 -8.91 19.51 -19.09
CA GLY A 143 -9.29 18.44 -20.02
C GLY A 143 -8.34 18.30 -21.22
N PHE A 144 -7.90 19.43 -21.77
CA PHE A 144 -6.94 19.46 -22.88
C PHE A 144 -5.55 19.00 -22.45
N GLY A 145 -5.07 19.50 -21.31
CA GLY A 145 -3.79 19.13 -20.72
C GLY A 145 -3.73 17.64 -20.40
N HIS A 146 -4.78 17.09 -19.79
CA HIS A 146 -4.85 15.67 -19.50
C HIS A 146 -4.87 14.82 -20.77
N ALA A 147 -5.68 15.19 -21.77
CA ALA A 147 -5.78 14.43 -23.04
C ALA A 147 -4.46 14.40 -23.84
N LEU A 148 -3.70 15.51 -23.87
CA LEU A 148 -2.46 15.57 -24.64
C LEU A 148 -1.22 15.09 -23.89
N PHE A 149 -1.12 15.38 -22.59
CA PHE A 149 0.10 15.12 -21.82
C PHE A 149 -0.01 13.85 -20.98
N ALA A 150 -1.11 13.65 -20.24
CA ALA A 150 -1.22 12.54 -19.30
C ALA A 150 -1.76 11.25 -19.96
N GLN A 151 -2.84 11.35 -20.74
CA GLN A 151 -3.58 10.21 -21.28
C GLN A 151 -2.71 9.24 -22.11
N PRO A 152 -1.83 9.69 -23.02
CA PRO A 152 -1.01 8.76 -23.80
C PRO A 152 -0.05 7.94 -22.92
N LEU A 153 0.48 8.54 -21.86
CA LEU A 153 1.34 7.85 -20.90
C LEU A 153 0.52 6.92 -20.02
N ASP A 154 -0.67 7.33 -19.59
CA ASP A 154 -1.58 6.48 -18.82
C ASP A 154 -2.01 5.22 -19.59
N MET A 155 -2.32 5.34 -20.89
CA MET A 155 -2.66 4.19 -21.73
C MET A 155 -1.46 3.25 -21.92
N ALA A 156 -0.27 3.79 -22.19
CA ALA A 156 0.95 2.98 -22.30
C ALA A 156 1.23 2.24 -20.98
N TRP A 157 1.00 2.92 -19.86
CA TRP A 157 1.20 2.40 -18.51
C TRP A 157 0.25 1.26 -18.16
N GLN A 158 -1.05 1.42 -18.43
CA GLN A 158 -2.06 0.37 -18.20
C GLN A 158 -1.76 -0.89 -19.03
N THR A 159 -1.32 -0.71 -20.28
CA THR A 159 -0.96 -1.83 -21.18
C THR A 159 0.19 -2.67 -20.63
N ILE A 160 1.14 -2.05 -19.91
CA ILE A 160 2.31 -2.72 -19.33
C ILE A 160 2.00 -3.33 -17.97
N LEU A 161 1.23 -2.63 -17.14
CA LEU A 161 0.98 -3.01 -15.75
C LEU A 161 -0.01 -4.15 -15.58
N ALA A 162 -1.09 -4.21 -16.37
CA ALA A 162 -2.13 -5.22 -16.15
C ALA A 162 -1.58 -6.66 -16.30
N PRO A 163 -0.83 -7.01 -17.36
CA PRO A 163 -0.21 -8.34 -17.49
C PRO A 163 0.82 -8.62 -16.38
N ALA A 164 1.52 -7.59 -15.91
CA ALA A 164 2.52 -7.74 -14.88
C ALA A 164 1.94 -7.88 -13.48
N ALA A 165 0.85 -7.19 -13.16
CA ALA A 165 0.06 -7.40 -11.96
C ALA A 165 -0.50 -8.82 -11.92
N ALA A 166 -1.02 -9.32 -13.05
CA ALA A 166 -1.45 -10.71 -13.18
C ALA A 166 -0.29 -11.70 -13.00
N SER A 167 0.89 -11.41 -13.57
CA SER A 167 2.10 -12.21 -13.36
C SER A 167 2.55 -12.22 -11.90
N LEU A 168 2.50 -11.09 -11.19
CA LEU A 168 2.83 -11.02 -9.77
C LEU A 168 1.81 -11.77 -8.91
N ASN A 169 0.51 -11.68 -9.23
CA ASN A 169 -0.52 -12.50 -8.59
C ASN A 169 -0.22 -14.00 -8.77
N ALA A 170 0.18 -14.43 -9.97
CA ALA A 170 0.56 -15.81 -10.24
C ALA A 170 1.80 -16.22 -9.42
N SER A 171 2.86 -15.41 -9.43
CA SER A 171 4.08 -15.69 -8.65
C SER A 171 3.82 -15.76 -7.15
N TRP A 172 2.98 -14.88 -6.61
CA TRP A 172 2.54 -14.93 -5.22
C TRP A 172 1.75 -16.20 -4.90
N ARG A 173 0.79 -16.53 -5.77
CA ARG A 173 -0.06 -17.71 -5.58
C ARG A 173 0.76 -18.99 -5.59
N GLU A 174 1.62 -19.15 -6.58
CA GLU A 174 2.44 -20.35 -6.77
C GLU A 174 3.58 -20.45 -5.75
N GLY A 175 4.24 -19.33 -5.43
CA GLY A 175 5.39 -19.31 -4.53
C GLY A 175 5.03 -19.30 -3.05
N ILE A 176 3.86 -18.75 -2.68
CA ILE A 176 3.51 -18.51 -1.28
C ILE A 176 2.10 -19.01 -0.95
N ALA A 177 1.06 -18.52 -1.63
CA ALA A 177 -0.32 -18.75 -1.17
C ALA A 177 -0.75 -20.22 -1.23
N MET A 178 -0.41 -20.93 -2.32
CA MET A 178 -0.71 -22.35 -2.48
C MET A 178 0.13 -23.23 -1.53
N PRO A 179 1.48 -23.10 -1.46
CA PRO A 179 2.28 -23.84 -0.47
C PRO A 179 1.82 -23.60 0.97
N PHE A 180 1.48 -22.36 1.34
CA PHE A 180 0.93 -22.03 2.65
C PHE A 180 -0.40 -22.77 2.88
N SER A 181 -1.31 -22.71 1.92
CA SER A 181 -2.61 -23.38 1.99
C SER A 181 -2.46 -24.89 2.16
N ILE A 182 -1.54 -25.52 1.42
CA ILE A 182 -1.23 -26.95 1.55
C ILE A 182 -0.70 -27.28 2.95
N ALA A 183 0.19 -26.46 3.49
CA ALA A 183 0.76 -26.66 4.81
C ALA A 183 -0.28 -26.53 5.93
N PHE A 184 -1.22 -25.60 5.82
CA PHE A 184 -2.02 -25.14 6.96
C PHE A 184 -3.54 -25.38 6.88
N ASN A 185 -4.17 -25.51 5.70
CA ASN A 185 -5.64 -25.50 5.60
C ASN A 185 -6.37 -26.63 6.34
N GLY A 186 -5.69 -27.74 6.63
CA GLY A 186 -6.25 -28.88 7.37
C GLY A 186 -5.75 -28.98 8.81
N ARG A 187 -5.09 -27.95 9.34
CA ARG A 187 -4.38 -27.99 10.63
C ARG A 187 -4.83 -26.87 11.56
N TYR A 188 -4.85 -27.15 12.85
CA TYR A 188 -5.06 -26.15 13.88
C TYR A 188 -3.85 -25.21 13.98
N PRO A 189 -4.03 -23.88 14.16
CA PRO A 189 -5.29 -23.18 14.42
C PRO A 189 -6.13 -22.82 13.18
N PHE A 190 -5.59 -22.94 11.97
CA PHE A 190 -6.23 -22.50 10.72
C PHE A 190 -7.54 -23.23 10.39
N ALA A 191 -7.68 -24.48 10.85
CA ALA A 191 -8.90 -25.27 10.78
C ALA A 191 -9.20 -25.93 12.14
N ASP A 192 -10.46 -26.26 12.37
CA ASP A 192 -10.90 -26.97 13.57
C ASP A 192 -10.66 -28.48 13.47
N THR A 193 -9.39 -28.88 13.49
CA THR A 193 -8.94 -30.28 13.39
C THR A 193 -8.04 -30.63 14.57
N THR A 194 -7.77 -31.92 14.77
CA THR A 194 -6.82 -32.42 15.79
C THR A 194 -5.37 -32.36 15.33
N ALA A 195 -5.12 -32.19 14.03
CA ALA A 195 -3.78 -32.10 13.47
C ALA A 195 -3.23 -30.69 13.68
N ASP A 196 -2.10 -30.57 14.36
CA ASP A 196 -1.49 -29.28 14.68
C ASP A 196 -0.60 -28.78 13.52
N ALA A 197 -0.58 -27.46 13.32
CA ALA A 197 0.34 -26.78 12.42
C ALA A 197 1.74 -26.73 13.03
N SER A 198 2.78 -26.86 12.22
CA SER A 198 4.16 -26.73 12.74
C SER A 198 4.50 -25.26 12.98
N PHE A 199 5.01 -24.94 14.17
CA PHE A 199 5.59 -23.62 14.47
C PHE A 199 6.81 -23.32 13.58
N ALA A 200 7.67 -24.30 13.33
CA ALA A 200 8.81 -24.11 12.43
C ALA A 200 8.37 -23.77 11.00
N GLU A 201 7.34 -24.47 10.50
CA GLU A 201 6.79 -24.18 9.17
C GLU A 201 6.13 -22.80 9.12
N LEU A 202 5.37 -22.41 10.16
CA LEU A 202 4.79 -21.06 10.27
C LEU A 202 5.89 -19.99 10.27
N GLY A 203 6.95 -20.21 11.05
CA GLY A 203 8.13 -19.35 11.12
C GLY A 203 8.79 -19.13 9.75
N ARG A 204 8.83 -20.15 8.88
CA ARG A 204 9.36 -20.02 7.52
C ARG A 204 8.66 -18.93 6.70
N TYR A 205 7.37 -18.69 6.96
CA TYR A 205 6.61 -17.66 6.26
C TYR A 205 6.67 -16.29 6.95
N VAL A 206 6.51 -16.26 8.27
CA VAL A 206 6.18 -15.04 9.01
C VAL A 206 7.37 -14.37 9.70
N ARG A 207 8.54 -15.02 9.77
CA ARG A 207 9.72 -14.44 10.42
C ARG A 207 10.01 -13.03 9.90
N PRO A 208 10.29 -12.05 10.78
CA PRO A 208 10.71 -10.72 10.37
C PRO A 208 11.94 -10.80 9.47
N ASP A 209 11.93 -10.01 8.38
CA ASP A 209 12.98 -9.83 7.37
C ASP A 209 13.40 -11.07 6.55
N THR A 210 13.37 -12.26 7.14
CA THR A 210 13.88 -13.51 6.58
C THR A 210 12.78 -14.48 6.12
N GLY A 211 11.55 -14.28 6.60
CA GLY A 211 10.39 -15.07 6.21
C GLY A 211 10.06 -14.90 4.73
N LEU A 212 9.45 -15.93 4.13
CA LEU A 212 9.09 -15.93 2.70
C LEU A 212 8.20 -14.73 2.32
N ILE A 213 7.27 -14.35 3.21
CA ILE A 213 6.35 -13.22 2.96
C ILE A 213 7.12 -11.90 2.98
N ALA A 214 7.88 -11.64 4.05
CA ALA A 214 8.65 -10.41 4.19
C ALA A 214 9.64 -10.22 3.03
N ARG A 215 10.35 -11.29 2.65
CA ARG A 215 11.28 -11.27 1.51
C ARG A 215 10.56 -11.03 0.20
N PHE A 216 9.42 -11.66 -0.05
CA PHE A 216 8.65 -11.42 -1.27
C PHE A 216 8.20 -9.97 -1.36
N VAL A 217 7.64 -9.41 -0.29
CA VAL A 217 7.18 -8.01 -0.27
C VAL A 217 8.37 -7.06 -0.48
N ALA A 218 9.46 -7.25 0.26
CA ALA A 218 10.65 -6.42 0.16
C ALA A 218 11.36 -6.52 -1.21
N THR A 219 11.25 -7.64 -1.92
CA THR A 219 11.94 -7.84 -3.21
C THR A 219 11.07 -7.60 -4.42
N GLN A 220 9.76 -7.88 -4.37
CA GLN A 220 8.85 -7.82 -5.51
C GLN A 220 7.87 -6.63 -5.42
N LEU A 221 7.63 -6.09 -4.23
CA LEU A 221 6.62 -5.04 -4.00
C LEU A 221 7.19 -3.77 -3.36
N ALA A 222 8.52 -3.59 -3.33
CA ALA A 222 9.16 -2.43 -2.68
C ALA A 222 8.73 -1.06 -3.24
N GLY A 223 8.36 -0.99 -4.51
CA GLY A 223 7.82 0.22 -5.13
C GLY A 223 6.36 0.49 -4.78
N VAL A 224 5.63 -0.53 -4.31
CA VAL A 224 4.18 -0.48 -4.09
C VAL A 224 3.78 -0.49 -2.61
N LEU A 225 4.57 -1.14 -1.77
CA LEU A 225 4.38 -1.21 -0.34
C LEU A 225 5.62 -0.67 0.36
N VAL A 226 5.38 0.21 1.33
CA VAL A 226 6.43 0.74 2.19
C VAL A 226 6.22 0.24 3.62
N PRO A 227 7.30 -0.10 4.35
CA PRO A 227 7.20 -0.44 5.76
C PRO A 227 6.92 0.85 6.57
N GLN A 228 5.94 0.79 7.45
CA GLN A 228 5.60 1.83 8.42
C GLN A 228 5.51 1.19 9.81
N GLY A 229 6.64 1.21 10.53
CA GLY A 229 6.79 0.42 11.76
C GLY A 229 6.69 -1.08 11.46
N GLU A 230 5.79 -1.78 12.15
CA GLU A 230 5.53 -3.22 11.97
C GLU A 230 4.48 -3.53 10.88
N ARG A 231 3.97 -2.50 10.20
CA ARG A 231 2.90 -2.63 9.20
C ARG A 231 3.39 -2.27 7.80
N TRP A 232 2.80 -2.91 6.80
CA TRP A 232 2.96 -2.57 5.40
C TRP A 232 1.80 -1.67 4.98
N VAL A 233 2.13 -0.55 4.34
CA VAL A 233 1.14 0.39 3.81
C VAL A 233 1.38 0.63 2.32
N PRO A 234 0.30 0.87 1.54
CA PRO A 234 0.43 1.27 0.14
C PRO A 234 1.28 2.53 0.03
N ASN A 235 2.24 2.52 -0.90
CA ASN A 235 3.03 3.69 -1.22
C ASN A 235 2.11 4.74 -1.87
N PRO A 236 2.03 5.99 -1.36
CA PRO A 236 1.17 7.03 -1.92
C PRO A 236 1.52 7.42 -3.36
N LEU A 237 2.73 7.10 -3.82
CA LEU A 237 3.18 7.31 -5.20
C LEU A 237 2.60 6.27 -6.17
N VAL A 238 1.91 5.24 -5.67
CA VAL A 238 1.32 4.19 -6.50
C VAL A 238 0.11 4.74 -7.25
N PRO A 239 0.02 4.49 -8.57
CA PRO A 239 -1.14 4.89 -9.37
C PRO A 239 -2.44 4.30 -8.83
N GLN A 240 -3.50 5.11 -8.72
CA GLN A 240 -4.84 4.65 -8.29
C GLN A 240 -5.42 3.52 -9.16
N SER A 241 -4.93 3.38 -10.40
CA SER A 241 -5.30 2.29 -11.32
C SER A 241 -4.83 0.91 -10.85
N LEU A 242 -3.83 0.85 -9.97
CA LEU A 242 -3.32 -0.39 -9.39
C LEU A 242 -3.87 -0.54 -7.97
N ARG A 243 -5.01 -1.23 -7.85
CA ARG A 243 -5.69 -1.42 -6.56
C ARG A 243 -5.17 -2.68 -5.87
N ILE A 244 -4.52 -2.50 -4.73
CA ILE A 244 -4.14 -3.62 -3.84
C ILE A 244 -5.42 -4.21 -3.24
N ASP A 245 -5.52 -5.54 -3.22
CA ASP A 245 -6.63 -6.24 -2.58
C ASP A 245 -6.59 -5.95 -1.06
N PRO A 246 -7.65 -5.35 -0.48
CA PRO A 246 -7.69 -5.09 0.96
C PRO A 246 -7.53 -6.36 1.81
N ALA A 247 -8.00 -7.51 1.33
CA ALA A 247 -7.83 -8.78 2.02
C ALA A 247 -6.36 -9.21 2.07
N PHE A 248 -5.61 -9.00 0.99
CA PHE A 248 -4.16 -9.21 0.95
C PHE A 248 -3.44 -8.32 1.95
N LEU A 249 -3.76 -7.02 1.97
CA LEU A 249 -3.12 -6.07 2.88
C LEU A 249 -3.42 -6.39 4.35
N ALA A 250 -4.65 -6.78 4.67
CA ALA A 250 -5.04 -7.20 6.01
C ALA A 250 -4.29 -8.47 6.45
N ALA A 251 -4.25 -9.49 5.58
CA ALA A 251 -3.54 -10.74 5.85
C ALA A 251 -2.03 -10.53 6.02
N LEU A 252 -1.41 -9.71 5.16
CA LEU A 252 0.01 -9.36 5.24
C LEU A 252 0.33 -8.70 6.59
N ASN A 253 -0.47 -7.73 7.02
CA ASN A 253 -0.27 -7.02 8.27
C ASN A 253 -0.50 -7.93 9.49
N GLN A 254 -1.52 -8.79 9.44
CA GLN A 254 -1.79 -9.76 10.51
C GLN A 254 -0.60 -10.72 10.70
N LEU A 255 -0.08 -11.28 9.61
CA LEU A 255 1.05 -12.21 9.66
C LEU A 255 2.37 -11.52 10.03
N SER A 256 2.58 -10.28 9.59
CA SER A 256 3.77 -9.48 9.96
C SER A 256 3.79 -9.18 11.47
N ALA A 257 2.64 -8.78 12.03
CA ALA A 257 2.51 -8.55 13.47
C ALA A 257 2.76 -9.82 14.28
N LEU A 258 2.22 -10.96 13.83
CA LEU A 258 2.49 -12.27 14.45
C LEU A 258 3.98 -12.62 14.42
N GLY A 259 4.65 -12.38 13.28
CA GLY A 259 6.09 -12.59 13.13
C GLY A 259 6.91 -11.76 14.11
N ALA A 260 6.61 -10.47 14.19
CA ALA A 260 7.30 -9.52 15.06
C ALA A 260 7.20 -9.91 16.54
N GLN A 261 6.03 -10.38 16.98
CA GLN A 261 5.80 -10.79 18.37
C GLN A 261 6.34 -12.20 18.68
N GLY A 262 6.02 -13.18 17.83
CA GLY A 262 6.21 -14.60 18.12
C GLY A 262 7.55 -15.18 17.71
N TYR A 263 8.28 -14.54 16.79
CA TYR A 263 9.52 -15.06 16.21
C TYR A 263 10.74 -14.14 16.38
N LEU A 264 10.70 -13.23 17.37
CA LEU A 264 11.77 -12.25 17.63
C LEU A 264 13.16 -12.90 17.84
N ARG A 265 13.20 -14.12 18.38
CA ARG A 265 14.44 -14.87 18.66
C ARG A 265 14.73 -15.97 17.64
N GLY A 266 14.08 -15.93 16.49
CA GLY A 266 14.17 -16.95 15.44
C GLY A 266 13.11 -18.02 15.58
N ASP A 267 13.00 -18.68 16.74
CA ASP A 267 11.99 -19.71 16.98
C ASP A 267 10.73 -19.15 17.65
N ALA A 268 9.62 -19.88 17.52
CA ALA A 268 8.35 -19.50 18.11
C ALA A 268 8.49 -19.45 19.64
N GLY A 269 8.14 -18.32 20.25
CA GLY A 269 8.23 -18.19 21.70
C GLY A 269 7.50 -16.97 22.25
N TYR A 270 6.59 -17.22 23.18
CA TYR A 270 5.83 -16.25 23.95
C TYR A 270 6.24 -16.34 25.41
N ARG A 271 6.28 -15.19 26.07
CA ARG A 271 6.51 -15.06 27.52
C ARG A 271 5.39 -14.24 28.12
N PHE A 272 4.72 -14.83 29.10
CA PHE A 272 3.60 -14.20 29.80
C PHE A 272 3.53 -14.72 31.22
N GLU A 273 2.66 -14.13 32.03
CA GLU A 273 2.42 -14.57 33.39
C GLU A 273 0.93 -14.87 33.57
N LEU A 274 0.63 -15.87 34.40
CA LEU A 274 -0.72 -16.23 34.77
C LEU A 274 -0.88 -16.14 36.28
N MET A 275 -2.03 -15.64 36.71
CA MET A 275 -2.43 -15.59 38.11
C MET A 275 -3.81 -16.21 38.24
N ALA A 276 -3.93 -17.27 39.03
CA ALA A 276 -5.22 -17.86 39.36
C ALA A 276 -5.98 -16.94 40.33
N LEU A 277 -7.30 -16.86 40.17
CA LEU A 277 -8.20 -16.13 41.06
C LEU A 277 -9.07 -17.11 41.85
N PRO A 278 -9.52 -16.73 43.06
CA PRO A 278 -10.50 -17.52 43.82
C PRO A 278 -11.86 -17.56 43.11
N ALA A 279 -12.53 -18.70 43.22
CA ALA A 279 -13.90 -18.91 42.76
C ALA A 279 -14.71 -19.56 43.89
N VAL A 280 -15.99 -19.21 44.03
CA VAL A 280 -16.82 -19.75 45.12
C VAL A 280 -16.97 -21.26 44.93
N ASP A 281 -16.98 -21.98 46.05
CA ASP A 281 -17.08 -23.45 46.13
C ASP A 281 -15.94 -24.22 45.46
N VAL A 282 -14.90 -23.55 44.95
CA VAL A 282 -13.69 -24.16 44.39
C VAL A 282 -12.57 -24.16 45.43
N THR A 283 -12.10 -25.34 45.82
CA THR A 283 -11.05 -25.52 46.83
C THR A 283 -9.65 -25.56 46.22
N ARG A 284 -9.55 -26.00 44.96
CA ARG A 284 -8.27 -26.08 44.23
C ARG A 284 -8.48 -25.99 42.73
N THR A 285 -7.63 -25.24 42.04
CA THR A 285 -7.49 -25.24 40.58
C THR A 285 -6.06 -25.63 40.21
N GLU A 286 -5.93 -26.37 39.13
CA GLU A 286 -4.66 -26.84 38.60
C GLU A 286 -4.66 -26.71 37.08
N LEU A 287 -3.92 -25.73 36.58
CA LEU A 287 -3.70 -25.49 35.16
C LEU A 287 -2.29 -25.95 34.81
N VAL A 288 -2.15 -26.88 33.87
CA VAL A 288 -0.84 -27.32 33.35
C VAL A 288 -0.71 -26.83 31.92
N ILE A 289 0.40 -26.17 31.60
CA ILE A 289 0.77 -25.74 30.24
C ILE A 289 2.17 -26.28 29.95
N ASP A 290 2.30 -27.17 28.97
CA ASP A 290 3.56 -27.81 28.55
C ASP A 290 4.40 -28.32 29.72
N GLY A 291 3.74 -29.00 30.66
CA GLY A 291 4.38 -29.58 31.85
C GLY A 291 4.62 -28.58 32.99
N ARG A 292 4.31 -27.29 32.83
CA ARG A 292 4.39 -26.29 33.90
C ARG A 292 3.05 -26.17 34.63
N PRO A 293 2.94 -26.63 35.89
CA PRO A 293 1.71 -26.51 36.66
C PRO A 293 1.58 -25.13 37.33
N ILE A 294 0.37 -24.60 37.32
CA ILE A 294 -0.11 -23.46 38.10
C ILE A 294 -1.16 -24.03 39.06
N VAL A 295 -0.78 -24.25 40.31
CA VAL A 295 -1.65 -24.84 41.34
C VAL A 295 -2.06 -23.75 42.32
N TYR A 296 -3.36 -23.59 42.50
CA TYR A 296 -3.94 -22.61 43.40
C TYR A 296 -4.99 -23.27 44.29
N PHE A 297 -4.90 -23.06 45.60
CA PHE A 297 -5.80 -23.64 46.60
C PHE A 297 -6.27 -22.57 47.61
N ASN A 298 -6.60 -21.38 47.08
CA ASN A 298 -7.05 -20.22 47.86
C ASN A 298 -5.99 -19.66 48.82
N GLN A 299 -4.70 -19.86 48.50
CA GLN A 299 -3.62 -19.09 49.13
C GLN A 299 -3.55 -17.65 48.58
N ARG A 300 -2.61 -16.84 49.06
CA ARG A 300 -2.34 -15.52 48.45
C ARG A 300 -2.00 -15.67 46.96
N GLU A 301 -2.64 -14.86 46.13
CA GLU A 301 -2.46 -14.87 44.68
C GLU A 301 -1.04 -14.46 44.30
N SER A 302 -0.48 -15.16 43.31
CA SER A 302 0.88 -14.89 42.81
C SER A 302 0.96 -15.09 41.31
N TRP A 303 1.75 -14.26 40.65
CA TRP A 303 2.05 -14.39 39.23
C TRP A 303 3.00 -15.57 38.98
N THR A 304 2.63 -16.43 38.04
CA THR A 304 3.47 -17.54 37.59
C THR A 304 3.96 -17.25 36.17
N PRO A 305 5.27 -17.11 35.94
CA PRO A 305 5.81 -16.92 34.60
C PRO A 305 5.73 -18.22 33.78
N ILE A 306 5.30 -18.07 32.53
CA ILE A 306 5.14 -19.14 31.55
C ILE A 306 5.91 -18.76 30.28
N ALA A 307 6.64 -19.74 29.74
CA ALA A 307 7.20 -19.69 28.40
C ALA A 307 6.48 -20.74 27.56
N TRP A 308 5.97 -20.35 26.40
CA TRP A 308 5.22 -21.21 25.51
C TRP A 308 5.52 -20.88 24.05
N PRO A 309 5.69 -21.86 23.14
CA PRO A 309 5.73 -23.31 23.38
C PRO A 309 6.87 -23.71 24.33
N GLY A 310 6.67 -24.79 25.10
CA GLY A 310 7.68 -25.36 25.99
C GLY A 310 8.83 -26.06 25.25
N ASP A 311 9.73 -26.68 26.01
CA ASP A 311 10.91 -27.42 25.52
C ASP A 311 10.66 -28.93 25.31
N GLY A 312 9.46 -29.42 25.64
CA GLY A 312 9.12 -30.83 25.66
C GLY A 312 8.50 -31.38 24.37
N LEU A 313 8.67 -32.68 24.14
CA LEU A 313 8.06 -33.47 23.04
C LEU A 313 6.55 -33.70 23.21
N ASN A 314 5.94 -33.24 24.30
CA ASN A 314 4.56 -33.52 24.69
C ASN A 314 3.83 -32.22 25.06
N GLY A 315 3.62 -31.33 24.08
CA GLY A 315 2.75 -30.18 24.26
C GLY A 315 1.41 -30.61 24.88
N ARG A 316 0.99 -29.95 25.96
CA ARG A 316 -0.24 -30.32 26.67
C ARG A 316 -0.79 -29.13 27.43
N ALA A 317 -2.10 -28.97 27.39
CA ALA A 317 -2.81 -28.07 28.27
C ALA A 317 -3.92 -28.82 28.99
N SER A 318 -3.97 -28.74 30.32
CA SER A 318 -5.09 -29.29 31.09
C SER A 318 -5.51 -28.31 32.19
N LEU A 319 -6.82 -28.24 32.42
CA LEU A 319 -7.41 -27.46 33.49
C LEU A 319 -8.27 -28.38 34.35
N ARG A 320 -7.90 -28.53 35.61
CA ARG A 320 -8.60 -29.34 36.61
C ARG A 320 -8.98 -28.48 37.80
N TRP A 321 -10.03 -28.86 38.47
CA TRP A 321 -10.52 -28.14 39.65
C TRP A 321 -11.21 -29.09 40.62
N HIS A 322 -11.28 -28.68 41.88
CA HIS A 322 -11.90 -29.42 42.97
C HIS A 322 -12.92 -28.53 43.66
N THR A 323 -14.05 -29.08 44.07
CA THR A 323 -15.01 -28.35 44.91
C THR A 323 -14.94 -28.76 46.36
N VAL A 324 -15.68 -28.04 47.19
CA VAL A 324 -15.94 -28.41 48.58
C VAL A 324 -16.72 -29.74 48.64
N ASN A 325 -17.70 -29.92 47.75
CA ASN A 325 -18.70 -31.00 47.84
C ASN A 325 -18.50 -32.15 46.82
N ALA A 326 -17.57 -32.01 45.87
CA ALA A 326 -17.27 -33.02 44.87
C ALA A 326 -15.75 -33.12 44.65
N GLY A 327 -15.29 -34.31 44.27
CA GLY A 327 -13.88 -34.58 43.98
C GLY A 327 -13.35 -33.84 42.74
N ALA A 328 -12.16 -34.23 42.29
CA ALA A 328 -11.50 -33.62 41.13
C ALA A 328 -12.38 -33.71 39.87
N ARG A 329 -12.59 -32.56 39.21
CA ARG A 329 -13.23 -32.44 37.90
C ARG A 329 -12.23 -31.92 36.88
N GLN A 330 -12.40 -32.33 35.63
CA GLN A 330 -11.56 -31.94 34.51
C GLN A 330 -12.37 -31.01 33.61
N ALA A 331 -11.93 -29.75 33.52
CA ALA A 331 -12.56 -28.72 32.70
C ALA A 331 -12.06 -28.79 31.25
N PHE A 332 -10.79 -29.13 31.07
CA PHE A 332 -10.16 -29.22 29.75
C PHE A 332 -8.94 -30.14 29.81
N ASP A 333 -8.67 -30.86 28.72
CA ASP A 333 -7.42 -31.59 28.51
C ASP A 333 -7.21 -31.80 27.01
N ALA A 334 -6.07 -31.35 26.51
CA ALA A 334 -5.64 -31.57 25.14
C ALA A 334 -4.13 -31.75 25.09
N THR A 335 -3.67 -32.54 24.13
CA THR A 335 -2.26 -32.71 23.78
C THR A 335 -1.98 -32.05 22.44
N GLY A 336 -0.70 -31.83 22.13
CA GLY A 336 -0.22 -31.14 20.95
C GLY A 336 0.38 -29.77 21.26
N ASP A 337 1.19 -29.27 20.34
CA ASP A 337 1.94 -28.01 20.49
C ASP A 337 0.99 -26.81 20.67
N TRP A 338 -0.25 -26.92 20.16
CA TRP A 338 -1.27 -25.87 20.25
C TRP A 338 -2.33 -26.12 21.33
N ALA A 339 -2.12 -27.10 22.21
CA ALA A 339 -3.09 -27.42 23.26
C ALA A 339 -3.44 -26.22 24.13
N PHE A 340 -2.47 -25.36 24.43
CA PHE A 340 -2.71 -24.13 25.20
C PHE A 340 -3.61 -23.15 24.44
N LEU A 341 -3.42 -22.98 23.14
CA LEU A 341 -4.30 -22.12 22.35
C LEU A 341 -5.74 -22.66 22.29
N ARG A 342 -5.91 -23.99 22.22
CA ARG A 342 -7.23 -24.64 22.32
C ARG A 342 -7.91 -24.38 23.67
N LEU A 343 -7.14 -24.33 24.76
CA LEU A 343 -7.66 -23.96 26.07
C LEU A 343 -8.11 -22.49 26.08
N LEU A 344 -7.30 -21.58 25.53
CA LEU A 344 -7.63 -20.16 25.42
C LEU A 344 -8.87 -19.92 24.57
N GLU A 345 -9.04 -20.68 23.49
CA GLU A 345 -10.23 -20.63 22.63
C GLU A 345 -11.54 -20.95 23.39
N LYS A 346 -11.48 -21.77 24.44
CA LYS A 346 -12.64 -22.08 25.31
C LYS A 346 -12.87 -21.04 26.40
N ALA A 347 -11.96 -20.08 26.58
CA ALA A 347 -12.08 -19.03 27.59
C ALA A 347 -12.88 -17.84 27.05
N GLN A 348 -13.78 -17.29 27.87
CA GLN A 348 -14.23 -15.92 27.69
C GLN A 348 -13.09 -14.98 28.12
N THR A 349 -12.61 -14.19 27.17
CA THR A 349 -11.50 -13.25 27.38
C THR A 349 -12.05 -11.84 27.49
N THR A 350 -11.74 -11.15 28.59
CA THR A 350 -12.09 -9.74 28.79
C THR A 350 -10.84 -8.91 29.07
N PRO A 351 -10.59 -7.82 28.33
CA PRO A 351 -9.46 -6.95 28.59
C PRO A 351 -9.66 -6.21 29.91
N LEU A 352 -8.66 -6.24 30.79
CA LEU A 352 -8.64 -5.48 32.04
C LEU A 352 -7.92 -4.15 31.84
N ASP A 353 -6.80 -4.17 31.11
CA ASP A 353 -6.03 -3.01 30.69
C ASP A 353 -5.19 -3.33 29.44
N SER A 354 -4.16 -2.53 29.14
CA SER A 354 -3.30 -2.70 27.96
C SER A 354 -2.41 -3.95 27.96
N THR A 355 -2.21 -4.61 29.11
CA THR A 355 -1.33 -5.79 29.23
C THR A 355 -1.96 -6.95 30.01
N ARG A 356 -3.15 -6.77 30.59
CA ARG A 356 -3.85 -7.77 31.39
C ARG A 356 -5.20 -8.13 30.82
N TYR A 357 -5.49 -9.43 30.83
CA TYR A 357 -6.74 -10.02 30.33
C TYR A 357 -7.28 -11.00 31.37
N ALA A 358 -8.56 -10.91 31.70
CA ALA A 358 -9.25 -11.93 32.48
C ALA A 358 -9.71 -13.06 31.55
N LEU A 359 -9.32 -14.28 31.90
CA LEU A 359 -9.69 -15.53 31.24
C LEU A 359 -10.69 -16.27 32.13
N THR A 360 -11.88 -16.53 31.59
CA THR A 360 -12.98 -17.15 32.33
C THR A 360 -13.44 -18.43 31.62
N TRP A 361 -13.36 -19.57 32.29
CA TRP A 361 -13.90 -20.84 31.79
C TRP A 361 -15.17 -21.19 32.55
N GLN A 362 -16.30 -21.15 31.84
CA GLN A 362 -17.59 -21.58 32.37
C GLN A 362 -17.65 -23.11 32.41
N GLN A 363 -18.13 -23.67 33.51
CA GLN A 363 -18.21 -25.11 33.72
C GLN A 363 -19.63 -25.52 34.13
N PRO A 364 -20.23 -26.54 33.49
CA PRO A 364 -21.59 -26.97 33.85
C PRO A 364 -21.70 -27.38 35.33
N GLY A 365 -22.62 -26.74 36.05
CA GLY A 365 -22.88 -27.04 37.46
C GLY A 365 -21.75 -26.61 38.41
N ALA A 366 -21.05 -25.52 38.08
CA ALA A 366 -19.97 -24.93 38.86
C ALA A 366 -19.94 -23.40 38.71
N GLN A 367 -19.21 -22.71 39.59
CA GLN A 367 -18.80 -21.34 39.31
C GLN A 367 -17.67 -21.27 38.28
N ASP A 368 -17.58 -20.12 37.65
CA ASP A 368 -16.61 -19.83 36.61
C ASP A 368 -15.17 -19.86 37.15
N LEU A 369 -14.29 -20.56 36.45
CA LEU A 369 -12.86 -20.60 36.77
C LEU A 369 -12.19 -19.37 36.16
N GLN A 370 -11.54 -18.54 36.98
CA GLN A 370 -10.94 -17.28 36.54
C GLN A 370 -9.43 -17.24 36.71
N TYR A 371 -8.74 -16.75 35.69
CA TYR A 371 -7.31 -16.45 35.70
C TYR A 371 -7.08 -15.08 35.09
N VAL A 372 -6.01 -14.41 35.51
CA VAL A 372 -5.51 -13.20 34.86
C VAL A 372 -4.26 -13.53 34.08
N LEU A 373 -4.28 -13.28 32.77
CA LEU A 373 -3.13 -13.32 31.88
C LEU A 373 -2.49 -11.94 31.83
N ARG A 374 -1.17 -11.87 32.02
CA ARG A 374 -0.36 -10.67 31.81
C ARG A 374 0.65 -10.89 30.70
N THR A 375 0.60 -10.06 29.67
CA THR A 375 1.43 -10.15 28.46
C THR A 375 2.56 -9.11 28.49
N GLN A 376 3.66 -9.39 27.79
CA GLN A 376 4.78 -8.45 27.65
C GLN A 376 4.63 -7.55 26.42
N THR A 377 4.08 -8.11 25.34
CA THR A 377 3.90 -7.44 24.04
C THR A 377 2.54 -7.84 23.46
N GLY A 378 1.76 -6.85 23.01
CA GLY A 378 0.44 -7.08 22.41
C GLY A 378 -0.50 -7.89 23.33
N ALA A 379 -1.37 -8.71 22.73
CA ALA A 379 -2.21 -9.65 23.47
C ALA A 379 -1.49 -11.01 23.72
N GLY A 380 -0.19 -11.08 23.43
CA GLY A 380 0.63 -12.27 23.62
C GLY A 380 0.04 -13.50 22.91
N PRO A 381 -0.13 -14.64 23.59
CA PRO A 381 -0.66 -15.86 22.95
C PRO A 381 -2.12 -15.72 22.47
N LEU A 382 -2.87 -14.70 22.92
CA LEU A 382 -4.24 -14.46 22.44
C LEU A 382 -4.28 -13.97 20.99
N ASP A 383 -3.24 -13.27 20.51
CA ASP A 383 -3.19 -12.77 19.12
C ASP A 383 -3.20 -13.94 18.10
N LEU A 384 -2.76 -15.13 18.52
CA LEU A 384 -2.82 -16.35 17.71
C LEU A 384 -4.24 -16.88 17.48
N LEU A 385 -5.22 -16.48 18.30
CA LEU A 385 -6.63 -16.81 18.04
C LEU A 385 -7.13 -16.13 16.75
N GLY A 386 -6.48 -15.04 16.31
CA GLY A 386 -6.75 -14.43 15.01
C GLY A 386 -6.43 -15.34 13.82
N LEU A 387 -5.64 -16.41 13.99
CA LEU A 387 -5.38 -17.40 12.95
C LEU A 387 -6.55 -18.36 12.72
N ARG A 388 -7.56 -18.39 13.61
CA ARG A 388 -8.74 -19.24 13.44
C ARG A 388 -9.47 -18.84 12.16
N GLY A 389 -9.61 -19.80 11.24
CA GLY A 389 -10.25 -19.57 9.95
C GLY A 389 -9.46 -18.68 8.98
N PHE A 390 -8.21 -18.32 9.32
CA PHE A 390 -7.37 -17.52 8.42
C PHE A 390 -7.13 -18.28 7.12
N LYS A 391 -7.35 -17.59 5.99
CA LYS A 391 -7.05 -18.07 4.64
C LYS A 391 -6.11 -17.09 3.96
N MET A 392 -5.04 -17.63 3.38
CA MET A 392 -4.07 -16.83 2.65
C MET A 392 -4.71 -16.31 1.35
N PRO A 393 -4.77 -14.99 1.13
CA PRO A 393 -5.30 -14.44 -0.11
C PRO A 393 -4.45 -14.87 -1.31
N GLU A 394 -5.09 -15.25 -2.41
CA GLU A 394 -4.37 -15.72 -3.63
C GLU A 394 -3.97 -14.59 -4.58
N ARG A 395 -4.43 -13.36 -4.35
CA ARG A 395 -4.17 -12.20 -5.20
C ARG A 395 -3.64 -11.03 -4.39
N ILE A 396 -2.68 -10.30 -4.96
CA ILE A 396 -2.13 -9.05 -4.42
C ILE A 396 -2.93 -7.87 -4.97
N PHE A 397 -3.22 -7.89 -6.27
CA PHE A 397 -3.93 -6.82 -6.97
C PHE A 397 -5.34 -7.26 -7.37
N ALA A 398 -6.32 -6.39 -7.14
CA ALA A 398 -7.65 -6.52 -7.70
C ALA A 398 -7.60 -6.10 -9.18
N VAL A 399 -7.49 -7.07 -10.09
CA VAL A 399 -7.56 -6.82 -11.53
C VAL A 399 -9.03 -6.84 -11.93
N ASP A 400 -9.57 -5.71 -12.41
CA ASP A 400 -10.92 -5.66 -12.98
C ASP A 400 -10.95 -6.52 -14.27
N PRO A 401 -11.80 -7.56 -14.35
CA PRO A 401 -11.83 -8.48 -15.48
C PRO A 401 -12.27 -7.84 -16.81
N SER A 402 -12.76 -6.59 -16.80
CA SER A 402 -13.18 -5.85 -17.99
C SER A 402 -12.02 -5.25 -18.80
N ALA A 403 -10.82 -5.11 -18.23
CA ALA A 403 -9.68 -4.51 -18.93
C ALA A 403 -9.08 -5.40 -20.03
N GLY A 404 -9.27 -6.73 -19.96
CA GLY A 404 -8.75 -7.68 -20.95
C GLY A 404 -9.68 -7.94 -22.15
N ALA A 405 -10.97 -7.57 -22.05
CA ALA A 405 -11.97 -7.88 -23.08
C ALA A 405 -11.99 -6.89 -24.26
N HIS A 406 -11.39 -5.71 -24.12
CA HIS A 406 -11.35 -4.71 -25.18
C HIS A 406 -10.20 -4.89 -26.18
N ALA A 407 -9.24 -5.80 -25.93
CA ALA A 407 -8.12 -6.05 -26.82
C ALA A 407 -8.38 -7.09 -27.92
N THR A 408 -9.50 -7.83 -27.87
CA THR A 408 -9.82 -8.90 -28.83
C THR A 408 -10.99 -8.59 -29.77
N ALA A 409 -11.64 -7.44 -29.63
CA ALA A 409 -12.83 -7.08 -30.40
C ALA A 409 -12.60 -5.89 -31.35
N SER A 410 -11.56 -5.95 -32.18
CA SER A 410 -11.42 -5.03 -33.30
C SER A 410 -10.57 -5.64 -34.42
N THR A 411 -11.09 -6.70 -35.04
CA THR A 411 -10.70 -7.11 -36.38
C THR A 411 -11.94 -6.92 -37.28
N PRO A 412 -11.98 -5.91 -38.18
CA PRO A 412 -13.10 -5.79 -39.10
C PRO A 412 -13.02 -6.90 -40.15
N SER A 413 -14.10 -7.66 -40.27
CA SER A 413 -14.29 -8.67 -41.31
C SER A 413 -14.38 -7.98 -42.69
N PRO A 414 -13.68 -8.43 -43.75
CA PRO A 414 -13.83 -7.85 -45.07
C PRO A 414 -15.17 -8.29 -45.66
N GLY A 415 -16.02 -7.31 -45.95
CA GLY A 415 -17.33 -7.50 -46.57
C GLY A 415 -17.21 -8.13 -47.95
N ALA A 416 -18.02 -9.18 -48.17
CA ALA A 416 -18.30 -9.71 -49.49
C ALA A 416 -19.13 -8.68 -50.28
N ALA A 417 -18.54 -8.14 -51.34
CA ALA A 417 -19.27 -7.45 -52.39
C ALA A 417 -19.69 -8.46 -53.46
N ARG A 418 -20.92 -8.27 -53.90
CA ARG A 418 -21.73 -9.11 -54.76
C ARG A 418 -21.44 -8.85 -56.24
#